data_AF-A0A956AWM1-F1
#
_entry.id   AF-A0A956AWM1-F1
#
_cell.length_a   1.000
_cell.length_b   1.000
_cell.length_c   1.000
_cell.angle_alpha   90.00
_cell.angle_beta   90.00
_cell.angle_gamma   90.00
#
_symmetry.space_group_name_H-M   'P 1'
#
loop_
_entity.id
_entity.type
_entity.pdbx_description
1 polymer ?
#
loop_
_entity_poly.entity_id
_entity_poly.type
_entity_poly.pdbx_seq_one_letter_code
_entity_poly.pdbx_strand_id
1 'polypeptide(L)'
;DQKLDQARFTAKPEAVPTRERLTFLFSDTTDAAASLDLDWAGTRVRLPITVATAANAKANIGDFSKKSSRALANAARYLADDAKDVDGALKLIDSSLAVDVTWFNTWLKADFLARKGDKKAALALAEKAYALGKDDKGFFYKDRVEKALKDWK
;
A
#
# COMPACT_ATOMS: atom_id res chain seq x y z
N ASP A 1 31.77 -22.24 7.02
CA ASP A 1 30.69 -23.23 6.93
C ASP A 1 29.74 -22.77 5.83
N GLN A 2 29.48 -23.61 4.83
CA GLN A 2 28.57 -23.26 3.73
C GLN A 2 27.15 -22.96 4.22
N LYS A 3 26.80 -23.40 5.44
CA LYS A 3 25.49 -23.16 6.07
C LYS A 3 25.21 -21.68 6.39
N LEU A 4 26.23 -20.81 6.37
CA LEU A 4 26.06 -19.38 6.65
C LEU A 4 26.04 -18.50 5.38
N ASP A 5 26.27 -19.09 4.21
CA ASP A 5 26.32 -18.36 2.94
C ASP A 5 24.94 -17.76 2.61
N GLN A 6 24.89 -16.44 2.43
CA GLN A 6 23.68 -15.74 2.00
C GLN A 6 23.51 -15.76 0.47
N ALA A 7 24.62 -15.88 -0.26
CA ALA A 7 24.65 -16.02 -1.72
C ALA A 7 25.96 -16.71 -2.16
N ARG A 8 25.87 -17.55 -3.19
CA ARG A 8 27.01 -18.16 -3.87
C ARG A 8 26.73 -18.23 -5.37
N PHE A 9 27.70 -17.84 -6.17
CA PHE A 9 27.61 -17.89 -7.64
C PHE A 9 28.98 -18.21 -8.23
N THR A 10 28.98 -18.69 -9.46
CA THR A 10 30.19 -18.83 -10.28
C THR A 10 30.28 -17.62 -11.20
N ALA A 11 31.44 -16.99 -11.26
CA ALA A 11 31.68 -15.82 -12.10
C ALA A 11 32.82 -16.10 -13.07
N LYS A 12 32.73 -15.53 -14.28
CA LYS A 12 33.75 -15.68 -15.31
C LYS A 12 34.83 -14.60 -15.13
N PRO A 13 36.12 -14.96 -15.04
CA PRO A 13 37.19 -13.98 -15.02
C PRO A 13 37.39 -13.36 -16.41
N GLU A 14 37.71 -12.07 -16.43
CA GLU A 14 38.00 -11.29 -17.63
C GLU A 14 39.39 -10.65 -17.52
N ALA A 15 40.11 -10.53 -18.64
CA ALA A 15 41.41 -9.87 -18.65
C ALA A 15 41.23 -8.34 -18.66
N VAL A 16 41.96 -7.64 -17.81
CA VAL A 16 41.96 -6.17 -17.67
C VAL A 16 43.38 -5.64 -17.45
N PRO A 17 43.66 -4.33 -17.62
CA PRO A 17 44.96 -3.77 -17.28
C PRO A 17 45.38 -4.11 -15.83
N THR A 18 46.63 -4.53 -15.66
CA THR A 18 47.16 -4.98 -14.37
C THR A 18 47.10 -3.87 -13.32
N ARG A 19 46.74 -4.26 -12.09
CA ARG A 19 46.89 -3.45 -10.89
C ARG A 19 47.32 -4.29 -9.71
N GLU A 20 48.15 -3.71 -8.86
CA GLU A 20 48.68 -4.35 -7.64
C GLU A 20 47.66 -4.40 -6.50
N ARG A 21 46.85 -3.35 -6.37
CA ARG A 21 45.86 -3.23 -5.28
C ARG A 21 44.50 -3.77 -5.72
N LEU A 22 43.99 -4.76 -4.99
CA LEU A 22 42.62 -5.26 -5.17
C LEU A 22 41.63 -4.11 -5.02
N THR A 23 40.78 -3.93 -6.03
CA THR A 23 39.79 -2.85 -6.09
C THR A 23 38.40 -3.45 -6.24
N PHE A 24 37.46 -2.95 -5.44
CA PHE A 24 36.03 -3.20 -5.61
C PHE A 24 35.41 -1.94 -6.20
N LEU A 25 34.74 -2.08 -7.35
CA LEU A 25 34.09 -0.98 -8.06
C LEU A 25 32.63 -1.33 -8.29
N PHE A 26 31.73 -0.40 -7.97
CA PHE A 26 30.37 -0.45 -8.47
C PHE A 26 30.30 0.33 -9.78
N SER A 27 30.08 -0.37 -10.89
CA SER A 27 29.96 0.20 -12.24
C SER A 27 28.57 -0.05 -12.81
N ASP A 28 28.31 0.52 -14.00
CA ASP A 28 27.10 0.24 -14.79
C ASP A 28 25.80 0.43 -13.99
N THR A 29 25.78 1.44 -13.13
CA THR A 29 24.67 1.72 -12.22
C THR A 29 23.46 2.24 -12.98
N THR A 30 22.31 1.69 -12.65
CA THR A 30 20.99 2.09 -13.12
C THR A 30 20.03 2.10 -11.93
N ASP A 31 18.79 2.53 -12.14
CA ASP A 31 17.76 2.48 -11.10
C ASP A 31 17.46 1.05 -10.62
N ALA A 32 17.75 0.02 -11.43
CA ALA A 32 17.37 -1.36 -11.16
C ALA A 32 18.57 -2.33 -11.01
N ALA A 33 19.79 -1.87 -11.24
CA ALA A 33 20.96 -2.73 -11.24
C ALA A 33 22.27 -1.97 -11.03
N ALA A 34 23.30 -2.69 -10.62
CA ALA A 34 24.69 -2.26 -10.64
C ALA A 34 25.57 -3.49 -10.90
N SER A 35 26.80 -3.26 -11.32
CA SER A 35 27.82 -4.30 -11.41
C SER A 35 28.84 -4.13 -10.30
N LEU A 36 29.11 -5.17 -9.52
CA LEU A 36 30.26 -5.21 -8.61
C LEU A 36 31.44 -5.86 -9.34
N ASP A 37 32.42 -5.04 -9.68
CA ASP A 37 33.64 -5.42 -10.37
C ASP A 37 34.80 -5.53 -9.37
N LEU A 38 35.47 -6.69 -9.35
CA LEU A 38 36.66 -6.95 -8.55
C LEU A 38 37.86 -7.03 -9.47
N ASP A 39 38.79 -6.09 -9.34
CA ASP A 39 40.00 -6.02 -10.19
C ASP A 39 41.27 -6.31 -9.39
N TRP A 40 42.07 -7.27 -9.85
CA TRP A 40 43.38 -7.56 -9.29
C TRP A 40 44.25 -8.36 -10.26
N ALA A 41 45.56 -8.06 -10.31
CA ALA A 41 46.56 -8.83 -11.06
C ALA A 41 46.19 -9.11 -12.54
N GLY A 42 45.56 -8.13 -13.21
CA GLY A 42 45.14 -8.24 -14.62
C GLY A 42 43.86 -9.05 -14.84
N THR A 43 43.16 -9.41 -13.76
CA THR A 43 41.89 -10.13 -13.77
C THR A 43 40.78 -9.27 -13.19
N ARG A 44 39.62 -9.28 -13.87
CA ARG A 44 38.36 -8.75 -13.37
C ARG A 44 37.38 -9.90 -13.12
N VAL A 45 36.67 -9.85 -12.01
CA VAL A 45 35.48 -10.66 -11.77
C VAL A 45 34.29 -9.72 -11.65
N ARG A 46 33.27 -9.94 -12.49
CA ARG A 46 32.11 -9.08 -12.59
C ARG A 46 30.85 -9.76 -12.04
N LEU A 47 30.18 -9.09 -11.12
CA LEU A 47 29.01 -9.60 -10.41
C LEU A 47 27.80 -8.69 -10.64
N PRO A 48 26.81 -9.09 -11.46
CA PRO A 48 25.61 -8.31 -11.65
C PRO A 48 24.75 -8.34 -10.38
N ILE A 49 24.36 -7.16 -9.90
CA ILE A 49 23.43 -6.95 -8.79
C ILE A 49 22.17 -6.35 -9.39
N THR A 50 21.03 -7.01 -9.18
CA THR A 50 19.72 -6.51 -9.62
C THR A 50 18.83 -6.25 -8.41
N VAL A 51 17.97 -5.25 -8.53
CA VAL A 51 16.99 -4.89 -7.52
C VAL A 51 15.62 -4.70 -8.17
N ALA A 52 14.57 -5.11 -7.47
CA ALA A 52 13.20 -5.04 -7.96
C ALA A 52 12.59 -3.63 -7.80
N THR A 53 13.31 -2.58 -8.21
CA THR A 53 12.96 -1.17 -7.94
C THR A 53 11.54 -0.82 -8.38
N ALA A 54 11.16 -1.18 -9.61
CA ALA A 54 9.82 -0.89 -10.13
C ALA A 54 8.71 -1.62 -9.35
N ALA A 55 8.95 -2.88 -8.95
CA ALA A 55 7.99 -3.65 -8.16
C ALA A 55 7.82 -3.05 -6.76
N ASN A 56 8.94 -2.68 -6.11
CA ASN A 56 8.93 -2.04 -4.80
C ASN A 56 8.24 -0.66 -4.85
N ALA A 57 8.52 0.14 -5.87
CA ALA A 57 7.85 1.43 -6.06
C ALA A 57 6.34 1.26 -6.24
N LYS A 58 5.89 0.30 -7.06
CA LYS A 58 4.47 0.01 -7.26
C LYS A 58 3.80 -0.46 -5.97
N ALA A 59 4.45 -1.32 -5.18
CA ALA A 59 3.94 -1.76 -3.89
C ALA A 59 3.80 -0.58 -2.91
N ASN A 60 4.81 0.27 -2.81
CA ASN A 60 4.79 1.46 -1.96
C ASN A 60 3.66 2.44 -2.35
N ILE A 61 3.42 2.65 -3.64
CA ILE A 61 2.31 3.47 -4.13
C ILE A 61 0.97 2.84 -3.72
N GLY A 62 0.81 1.52 -3.89
CA GLY A 62 -0.39 0.81 -3.48
C GLY A 62 -0.68 0.95 -1.97
N ASP A 63 0.36 0.81 -1.14
CA ASP A 63 0.24 0.96 0.31
C ASP A 63 -0.07 2.41 0.72
N PHE A 64 0.54 3.39 0.03
CA PHE A 64 0.22 4.80 0.23
C PHE A 64 -1.25 5.10 -0.10
N SER A 65 -1.77 4.60 -1.22
CA SER A 65 -3.18 4.79 -1.60
C SER A 65 -4.14 4.22 -0.54
N LYS A 66 -3.89 3.00 -0.06
CA LYS A 66 -4.70 2.38 1.01
C LYS A 66 -4.67 3.20 2.30
N LYS A 67 -3.48 3.64 2.73
CA LYS A 67 -3.31 4.50 3.93
C LYS A 67 -4.02 5.84 3.76
N SER A 68 -3.97 6.42 2.55
CA SER A 68 -4.60 7.69 2.24
C SER A 68 -6.13 7.59 2.26
N SER A 69 -6.70 6.55 1.64
CA SER A 69 -8.15 6.26 1.74
C SER A 69 -8.59 6.14 3.20
N ARG A 70 -7.84 5.39 4.02
CA ARG A 70 -8.13 5.25 5.45
C ARG A 70 -8.02 6.57 6.21
N ALA A 71 -7.01 7.38 5.94
CA ALA A 71 -6.82 8.68 6.57
C ALA A 71 -7.99 9.63 6.25
N LEU A 72 -8.42 9.69 4.99
CA LEU A 72 -9.58 10.47 4.57
C LEU A 72 -10.87 10.02 5.26
N ALA A 73 -11.09 8.70 5.37
CA ALA A 73 -12.24 8.15 6.07
C ALA A 73 -12.24 8.50 7.58
N ASN A 74 -11.08 8.43 8.23
CA ASN A 74 -10.94 8.80 9.63
C ASN A 74 -11.18 10.31 9.84
N ALA A 75 -10.67 11.16 8.95
CA ALA A 75 -10.91 12.60 8.99
C ALA A 75 -12.40 12.93 8.78
N ALA A 76 -13.07 12.25 7.84
CA ALA A 76 -14.50 12.39 7.63
C ALA A 76 -15.30 12.01 8.90
N ARG A 77 -14.94 10.92 9.57
CA ARG A 77 -15.55 10.52 10.84
C ARG A 77 -15.38 11.59 11.91
N TYR A 78 -14.17 12.14 12.07
CA TYR A 78 -13.92 13.22 13.02
C TYR A 78 -14.77 14.47 12.72
N LEU A 79 -14.87 14.87 11.44
CA LEU A 79 -15.73 16.00 11.06
C LEU A 79 -17.20 15.77 11.46
N ALA A 80 -17.74 14.58 11.18
CA ALA A 80 -19.13 14.27 11.51
C ALA A 80 -19.38 14.11 13.02
N ASP A 81 -18.45 13.48 13.75
CA ASP A 81 -18.65 13.10 15.15
C ASP A 81 -18.22 14.20 16.12
N ASP A 82 -17.08 14.86 15.89
CA ASP A 82 -16.50 15.85 16.81
C ASP A 82 -16.84 17.28 16.39
N ALA A 83 -16.59 17.62 15.12
CA ALA A 83 -16.85 18.97 14.60
C ALA A 83 -18.33 19.20 14.21
N LYS A 84 -19.15 18.14 14.21
CA LYS A 84 -20.56 18.15 13.79
C LYS A 84 -20.80 18.67 12.36
N ASP A 85 -19.77 18.61 11.52
CA ASP A 85 -19.81 19.00 10.12
C ASP A 85 -20.04 17.79 9.21
N VAL A 86 -21.31 17.44 9.04
CA VAL A 86 -21.72 16.29 8.19
C VAL A 86 -21.50 16.58 6.70
N ASP A 87 -21.64 17.83 6.26
CA ASP A 87 -21.44 18.19 4.86
C ASP A 87 -19.95 18.16 4.47
N GLY A 88 -19.06 18.62 5.34
CA GLY A 88 -17.62 18.44 5.20
C GLY A 88 -17.21 16.97 5.25
N ALA A 89 -17.80 16.18 6.15
CA ALA A 89 -17.57 14.74 6.22
C ALA A 89 -17.93 14.01 4.91
N LEU A 90 -19.05 14.40 4.27
CA LEU A 90 -19.46 13.82 2.98
C LEU A 90 -18.44 14.10 1.86
N LYS A 91 -17.82 15.28 1.83
CA LYS A 91 -16.77 15.60 0.84
C LYS A 91 -15.51 14.74 1.04
N LEU A 92 -15.08 14.57 2.29
CA LEU A 92 -13.90 13.76 2.60
C LEU A 92 -14.15 12.26 2.38
N ILE A 93 -15.34 11.76 2.70
CA ILE A 93 -15.65 10.33 2.51
C ILE A 93 -15.78 9.97 1.02
N ASP A 94 -16.27 10.88 0.18
CA ASP A 94 -16.28 10.70 -1.26
C ASP A 94 -14.86 10.63 -1.83
N SER A 95 -13.95 11.45 -1.30
CA SER A 95 -12.53 11.39 -1.66
C SER A 95 -11.88 10.08 -1.22
N SER A 96 -12.23 9.56 -0.04
CA SER A 96 -11.77 8.24 0.43
C SER A 96 -12.25 7.11 -0.51
N LEU A 97 -13.53 7.12 -0.88
CA LEU A 97 -14.13 6.13 -1.78
C LEU A 97 -13.56 6.18 -3.20
N ALA A 98 -13.16 7.37 -3.67
CA ALA A 98 -12.50 7.51 -4.97
C ALA A 98 -11.09 6.88 -5.00
N VAL A 99 -10.40 6.81 -3.85
CA VAL A 99 -9.07 6.19 -3.74
C VAL A 99 -9.16 4.67 -3.59
N ASP A 100 -9.98 4.19 -2.67
CA ASP A 100 -10.19 2.75 -2.42
C ASP A 100 -11.55 2.53 -1.75
N VAL A 101 -12.32 1.56 -2.23
CA VAL A 101 -13.66 1.26 -1.70
C VAL A 101 -13.56 0.14 -0.68
N THR A 102 -13.88 0.45 0.58
CA THR A 102 -13.84 -0.50 1.69
C THR A 102 -15.19 -0.57 2.39
N TRP A 103 -15.43 -1.60 3.19
CA TRP A 103 -16.64 -1.64 4.02
C TRP A 103 -16.71 -0.43 4.97
N PHE A 104 -15.56 0.04 5.48
CA PHE A 104 -15.47 1.09 6.48
C PHE A 104 -15.92 2.44 5.93
N ASN A 105 -15.33 2.89 4.82
CA ASN A 105 -15.69 4.19 4.25
C ASN A 105 -17.07 4.19 3.60
N THR A 106 -17.50 3.04 3.03
CA THR A 106 -18.86 2.87 2.52
C THR A 106 -19.88 2.99 3.65
N TRP A 107 -19.62 2.35 4.80
CA TRP A 107 -20.47 2.46 5.98
C TRP A 107 -20.53 3.89 6.53
N LEU A 108 -19.38 4.59 6.64
CA LEU A 108 -19.38 5.97 7.12
C LEU A 108 -20.23 6.88 6.24
N LYS A 109 -20.15 6.74 4.91
CA LYS A 109 -21.02 7.50 4.00
C LYS A 109 -22.51 7.19 4.24
N ALA A 110 -22.84 5.92 4.45
CA ALA A 110 -24.22 5.51 4.81
C ALA A 110 -24.69 6.19 6.10
N ASP A 111 -23.88 6.14 7.16
CA ASP A 111 -24.16 6.77 8.45
C ASP A 111 -24.36 8.29 8.31
N PHE A 112 -23.52 8.97 7.51
CA PHE A 112 -23.65 10.42 7.28
C PHE A 112 -24.93 10.79 6.51
N LEU A 113 -25.29 10.02 5.48
CA LEU A 113 -26.55 10.23 4.76
C LEU A 113 -27.78 9.98 5.66
N ALA A 114 -27.73 8.97 6.51
CA ALA A 114 -28.80 8.71 7.48
C ALA A 114 -28.94 9.87 8.48
N ARG A 115 -27.84 10.47 8.95
CA ARG A 115 -27.86 11.69 9.79
C ARG A 115 -28.49 12.88 9.08
N LYS A 116 -28.39 12.96 7.75
CA LYS A 116 -29.09 13.95 6.92
C LYS A 116 -30.56 13.60 6.61
N GLY A 117 -31.06 12.47 7.11
CA GLY A 117 -32.42 12.01 6.88
C GLY A 117 -32.61 11.20 5.58
N ASP A 118 -31.58 11.05 4.75
CA ASP A 118 -31.64 10.24 3.52
C ASP A 118 -31.39 8.76 3.84
N LYS A 119 -32.34 8.16 4.56
CA LYS A 119 -32.28 6.74 4.93
C LYS A 119 -32.33 5.81 3.72
N LYS A 120 -32.96 6.22 2.61
CA LYS A 120 -33.06 5.41 1.40
C LYS A 120 -31.69 5.24 0.74
N ALA A 121 -30.94 6.33 0.55
CA ALA A 121 -29.57 6.25 0.03
C ALA A 121 -28.63 5.60 1.03
N ALA A 122 -28.82 5.86 2.34
CA ALA A 122 -28.04 5.23 3.40
C ALA A 122 -28.21 3.70 3.42
N LEU A 123 -29.43 3.18 3.24
CA LEU A 123 -29.70 1.74 3.22
C LEU A 123 -28.92 1.04 2.11
N ALA A 124 -28.96 1.58 0.88
CA ALA A 124 -28.22 1.00 -0.25
C ALA A 124 -26.70 0.93 0.02
N LEU A 125 -26.14 1.94 0.68
CA LEU A 125 -24.72 1.94 1.06
C LEU A 125 -24.43 1.02 2.25
N ALA A 126 -25.34 0.89 3.21
CA ALA A 126 -25.21 -0.05 4.32
C ALA A 126 -25.21 -1.50 3.81
N GLU A 127 -26.06 -1.84 2.83
CA GLU A 127 -26.09 -3.16 2.19
C GLU A 127 -24.75 -3.45 1.50
N LYS A 128 -24.22 -2.47 0.76
CA LYS A 128 -22.91 -2.57 0.12
C LYS A 128 -21.79 -2.74 1.15
N ALA A 129 -21.79 -1.96 2.23
CA ALA A 129 -20.80 -2.06 3.28
C ALA A 129 -20.82 -3.43 3.96
N TYR A 130 -22.01 -3.97 4.23
CA TYR A 130 -22.17 -5.32 4.76
C TYR A 130 -21.61 -6.38 3.81
N ALA A 131 -21.95 -6.31 2.51
CA ALA A 131 -21.45 -7.23 1.50
C ALA A 131 -19.91 -7.21 1.39
N LEU A 132 -19.29 -6.03 1.51
CA LEU A 132 -17.83 -5.87 1.49
C LEU A 132 -17.15 -6.39 2.76
N GLY A 133 -17.81 -6.29 3.91
CA GLY A 133 -17.20 -6.56 5.22
C GLY A 133 -17.55 -7.92 5.83
N LYS A 134 -18.57 -8.64 5.32
CA LYS A 134 -19.13 -9.84 5.99
C LYS A 134 -18.13 -10.93 6.36
N ASP A 135 -17.06 -11.08 5.56
CA ASP A 135 -16.00 -12.08 5.75
C ASP A 135 -14.71 -11.47 6.34
N ASP A 136 -14.69 -10.15 6.55
CA ASP A 136 -13.56 -9.43 7.15
C ASP A 136 -13.61 -9.51 8.67
N LYS A 137 -12.60 -10.15 9.28
CA LYS A 137 -12.44 -10.21 10.75
C LYS A 137 -12.30 -8.83 11.39
N GLY A 138 -11.90 -7.82 10.62
CA GLY A 138 -11.78 -6.43 11.03
C GLY A 138 -13.08 -5.64 10.96
N PHE A 139 -14.23 -6.23 10.62
CA PHE A 139 -15.51 -5.53 10.50
C PHE A 139 -16.13 -5.13 11.85
N PHE A 140 -15.49 -4.21 12.56
CA PHE A 140 -15.87 -3.79 13.92
C PHE A 140 -17.19 -3.01 14.01
N TYR A 141 -17.78 -2.59 12.88
CA TYR A 141 -19.12 -1.98 12.85
C TYR A 141 -20.22 -2.94 12.42
N LYS A 142 -19.95 -4.25 12.27
CA LYS A 142 -20.92 -5.23 11.78
C LYS A 142 -22.29 -5.11 12.44
N ASP A 143 -22.36 -5.13 13.77
CA ASP A 143 -23.62 -5.04 14.51
C ASP A 143 -24.37 -3.72 14.25
N ARG A 144 -23.64 -2.61 14.08
CA ARG A 144 -24.23 -1.31 13.76
C ARG A 144 -24.80 -1.32 12.33
N VAL A 145 -24.10 -1.93 11.39
CA VAL A 145 -24.57 -2.06 10.01
C VAL A 145 -25.80 -2.97 9.95
N GLU A 146 -25.76 -4.13 10.58
CA GLU A 146 -26.90 -5.06 10.63
C GLU A 146 -28.14 -4.44 11.27
N LYS A 147 -27.96 -3.62 12.32
CA LYS A 147 -29.04 -2.85 12.91
C LYS A 147 -29.61 -1.84 11.92
N ALA A 148 -28.77 -1.07 11.25
CA ALA A 148 -29.21 -0.10 10.24
C ALA A 148 -29.97 -0.76 9.07
N LEU A 149 -29.56 -1.95 8.64
CA LEU A 149 -30.26 -2.75 7.62
C LEU A 149 -31.69 -3.16 8.02
N LYS A 150 -31.99 -3.16 9.33
CA LYS A 150 -33.34 -3.42 9.86
C LYS A 150 -34.10 -2.11 10.07
N ASP A 151 -33.44 -1.11 10.65
CA ASP A 151 -34.04 0.15 11.08
C ASP A 151 -34.32 1.15 9.95
N TRP A 152 -33.64 1.02 8.79
CA TRP A 152 -33.77 1.93 7.66
C TRP A 152 -34.61 1.38 6.50
N LYS A 153 -35.17 0.18 6.65
CA LYS A 153 -36.22 -0.35 5.75
C LYS A 153 -37.56 0.32 6.04
#